data_AF-A0A6B2LXR2-F1
#
_entry.id   AF-A0A6B2LXR2-F1
#
_cell.length_a   1.000
_cell.length_b   1.000
_cell.length_c   1.000
_cell.angle_alpha   90.00
_cell.angle_beta   90.00
_cell.angle_gamma   90.00
#
_symmetry.space_group_name_H-M   'P 1'
#
loop_
_entity.id
_entity.type
_entity.pdbx_description
1 polymer ?
#
loop_
_entity_poly.entity_id
_entity_poly.type
_entity_poly.pdbx_seq_one_letter_code
_entity_poly.pdbx_strand_id
1 'polypeptide(L)' 'MLAATFYFLLQSPECEEKVAREIEEVVGKEVVTMNHTKELRYLKNVLDEALRLFPPAVP' A
#
# COMPACT_ATOMS: atom_id res chain seq x y z
N MET A 1 2.85 -11.47 4.17
CA MET A 1 2.99 -10.02 4.06
C MET A 1 1.98 -9.43 3.06
N LEU A 2 2.15 -9.60 1.74
CA LEU A 2 1.23 -9.03 0.73
C LEU A 2 -0.23 -9.49 0.90
N ALA A 3 -0.48 -10.78 1.15
CA ALA A 3 -1.83 -11.29 1.37
C ALA A 3 -2.54 -10.64 2.57
N ALA A 4 -1.80 -10.33 3.64
CA ALA A 4 -2.35 -9.66 4.82
C ALA A 4 -2.69 -8.19 4.51
N THR A 5 -1.83 -7.50 3.75
CA THR A 5 -2.10 -6.14 3.28
C THR A 5 -3.39 -6.08 2.45
N PHE A 6 -3.55 -6.99 1.47
CA PHE A 6 -4.79 -7.07 0.68
C PHE A 6 -6.00 -7.40 1.55
N TYR A 7 -5.87 -8.29 2.52
CA TYR A 7 -6.94 -8.62 3.46
C TYR A 7 -7.42 -7.38 4.24
N PHE A 8 -6.49 -6.59 4.79
CA PHE A 8 -6.85 -5.36 5.52
C PHE A 8 -7.43 -4.26 4.61
N LEU A 9 -6.94 -4.14 3.38
CA LEU A 9 -7.49 -3.20 2.40
C LEU A 9 -8.93 -3.57 2.01
N LEU A 10 -9.21 -4.85 1.78
CA LEU A 10 -10.57 -5.32 1.47
C LEU A 10 -11.57 -5.09 2.62
N GLN A 11 -11.09 -5.03 3.87
CA GLN A 11 -11.93 -4.69 5.02
C GLN A 11 -12.14 -3.18 5.20
N SER A 12 -11.31 -2.37 4.56
CA SER A 12 -11.30 -0.92 4.71
C SER A 12 -11.36 -0.24 3.34
N PRO A 13 -12.55 -0.17 2.70
CA PRO A 13 -12.71 0.40 1.36
C PRO A 13 -12.24 1.85 1.28
N GLU A 14 -12.36 2.62 2.36
CA GLU A 14 -11.85 3.99 2.41
C GLU A 14 -10.32 4.07 2.31
N CYS A 15 -9.61 3.05 2.83
CA CYS A 15 -8.15 2.95 2.70
C CYS A 15 -7.75 2.47 1.30
N GLU A 16 -8.50 1.54 0.72
CA GLU A 16 -8.32 1.10 -0.66
C GLU A 16 -8.45 2.28 -1.63
N GLU A 17 -9.52 3.09 -1.51
CA GLU A 17 -9.71 4.27 -2.35
C GLU A 17 -8.54 5.26 -2.23
N LYS A 18 -8.02 5.49 -1.02
CA LYS A 18 -6.87 6.38 -0.81
C LYS A 18 -5.60 5.86 -1.48
N VAL A 19 -5.34 4.55 -1.40
CA VAL A 19 -4.21 3.92 -2.11
C VAL A 19 -4.40 4.04 -3.63
N ALA A 20 -5.60 3.77 -4.15
CA ALA A 20 -5.87 3.85 -5.58
C ALA A 20 -5.68 5.28 -6.12
N ARG A 21 -6.19 6.29 -5.38
CA ARG A 21 -5.98 7.71 -5.71
C ARG A 21 -4.51 8.10 -5.69
N GLU A 22 -3.75 7.68 -4.67
CA GLU A 22 -2.31 7.96 -4.62
C GLU A 22 -1.59 7.36 -5.82
N ILE A 23 -1.93 6.13 -6.23
CA ILE A 23 -1.34 5.49 -7.40
C ILE A 23 -1.70 6.26 -8.67
N GLU A 24 -2.95 6.70 -8.83
CA GLU A 24 -3.38 7.49 -9.98
C GLU A 24 -2.68 8.86 -10.03
N GLU A 25 -2.51 9.52 -8.88
CA GLU A 25 -1.83 10.82 -8.78
C GLU A 25 -0.33 10.73 -9.04
N VAL A 26 0.34 9.67 -8.56
CA VAL A 26 1.80 9.51 -8.65
C VAL A 26 2.24 8.83 -9.95
N VAL A 27 1.52 7.79 -10.40
CA VAL A 27 1.90 6.97 -11.55
C VAL A 27 1.07 7.34 -12.79
N GLY A 28 -0.21 7.68 -12.60
CA GLY A 28 -1.14 7.97 -13.70
C GLY A 28 -1.20 6.84 -14.72
N LYS A 29 -0.84 7.14 -15.98
CA LYS A 29 -0.82 6.19 -17.10
C LYS A 29 0.58 5.74 -17.49
N GLU A 30 1.61 6.14 -16.74
CA GLU A 30 2.99 5.83 -17.05
C GLU A 30 3.37 4.43 -16.58
N VAL A 31 4.47 3.91 -17.10
CA VAL A 31 5.05 2.65 -16.61
C VAL A 31 5.61 2.89 -15.21
N VAL A 32 5.31 1.99 -14.27
CA VAL A 32 5.82 2.08 -12.90
C VAL A 32 7.36 2.06 -12.90
N THR A 33 7.98 3.09 -12.32
CA THR A 33 9.43 3.20 -12.16
C THR A 33 9.82 3.30 -10.68
N MET A 34 11.11 3.11 -10.37
CA MET A 34 11.64 3.25 -9.01
C MET A 34 11.51 4.66 -8.42
N ASN A 35 11.34 5.68 -9.27
CA ASN A 35 11.08 7.04 -8.80
C ASN A 35 9.69 7.14 -8.16
N HIS A 36 8.70 6.44 -8.71
CA HIS A 36 7.33 6.44 -8.17
C HIS A 36 7.27 5.79 -6.79
N THR A 37 8.07 4.76 -6.52
CA THR A 37 8.08 4.07 -5.22
C THR A 37 8.41 4.99 -4.03
N LYS A 38 9.16 6.07 -4.24
CA LYS A 38 9.46 7.05 -3.18
C LYS A 38 8.30 8.00 -2.89
N GLU A 39 7.47 8.25 -3.90
CA GLU A 39 6.34 9.17 -3.83
C GLU A 39 5.06 8.50 -3.33
N LEU A 40 4.94 7.17 -3.45
CA LEU A 40 3.85 6.35 -2.90
C LEU A 40 3.93 6.19 -1.37
N ARG A 41 3.79 7.30 -0.64
CA ARG A 41 3.99 7.37 0.82
C ARG A 41 2.87 6.69 1.59
N TYR A 42 1.63 6.84 1.16
CA TYR A 42 0.46 6.25 1.79
C TYR A 42 0.48 4.73 1.63
N LEU A 43 0.78 4.22 0.43
CA LEU A 43 0.99 2.79 0.20
C LEU A 43 2.08 2.22 1.12
N LYS A 44 3.19 2.95 1.31
CA LYS A 44 4.23 2.55 2.27
C LYS A 44 3.69 2.49 3.71
N ASN A 45 2.94 3.49 4.15
CA ASN A 45 2.32 3.49 5.48
C ASN A 45 1.35 2.32 5.67
N VAL A 46 0.58 1.96 4.63
CA VAL A 46 -0.33 0.80 4.65
C VAL A 46 0.47 -0.51 4.82
N LEU A 47 1.61 -0.64 4.14
CA LEU A 47 2.50 -1.79 4.30
C LEU A 47 3.09 -1.85 5.71
N ASP A 48 3.58 -0.72 6.23
CA ASP A 48 4.13 -0.61 7.58
C ASP A 48 3.08 -0.96 8.66
N GLU A 49 1.84 -0.53 8.47
CA GLU A 49 0.73 -0.85 9.37
C GLU A 49 0.30 -2.32 9.27
N ALA A 50 0.27 -2.89 8.06
CA ALA A 50 0.04 -4.32 7.88
C ALA A 50 1.13 -5.17 8.55
N LEU A 51 2.39 -4.70 8.55
CA LEU A 51 3.50 -5.32 9.28
C LEU A 51 3.38 -5.16 10.79
N ARG A 52 2.85 -4.03 11.28
CA ARG A 52 2.56 -3.83 12.70
C ARG A 52 1.48 -4.80 13.20
N LEU A 53 0.44 -5.02 12.38
CA LEU A 53 -0.68 -5.92 12.69
C LEU A 53 -0.34 -7.39 12.50
N PHE A 54 0.43 -7.70 11.46
CA PHE A 54 0.86 -9.05 11.11
C PHE A 54 2.38 -9.07 10.89
N PRO A 55 3.17 -9.08 11.98
CA PRO A 55 4.61 -9.10 11.88
C PRO A 55 5.06 -10.42 11.23
N PRO A 56 5.89 -10.39 10.17
CA PRO A 56 6.41 -11.59 9.54
C PRO A 56 7.46 -12.30 10.41
N ALA A 57 7.96 -11.62 11.45
CA ALA A 57 8.85 -12.17 12.46
C ALA A 57 8.06 -12.40 13.75
N VAL A 58 7.32 -13.51 13.81
CA VAL A 58 7.08 -14.24 15.05
C VAL A 58 7.82 -15.56 14.90
N PRO A 59 8.67 -15.98 15.85
CA PRO A 59 9.43 -17.22 15.78
C PRO A 59 8.54 -18.46 15.68
#